data_AF-A0A356GMC5-F1
#
_entry.id   AF-A0A356GMC5-F1
#
_cell.length_a   1.000
_cell.length_b   1.000
_cell.length_c   1.000
_cell.angle_alpha   90.00
_cell.angle_beta   90.00
_cell.angle_gamma   90.00
#
_symmetry.space_group_name_H-M   'P 1'
#
loop_
_entity.id
_entity.type
_entity.pdbx_description
1 polymer ?
#
loop_
_entity_poly.entity_id
_entity_poly.type
_entity_poly.pdbx_seq_one_letter_code
_entity_poly.pdbx_strand_id
1 'polypeptide(L)'
;FTESEEFGRYEGLGFLPGKVVRFPRGLSGPSPSGKKSVLKVPHMGWNQVARVQDHPVLRGIPDGTYFYFVHSYYVSPEDPSVVACRTSYGVEFAAAVGKGNLLAVQFHPEKSQAAGLAVLSSFGRLCREAA
;
A
#
# COMPACT_ATOMS: atom_id res chain seq x y z
N PHE A 1 -7.37 5.06 -9.51
CA PHE A 1 -7.17 3.97 -10.47
C PHE A 1 -8.32 3.95 -11.45
N THR A 2 -8.09 3.48 -12.67
CA THR A 2 -9.07 3.52 -13.77
C THR A 2 -10.08 2.38 -13.67
N GLU A 3 -9.70 1.23 -13.12
CA GLU A 3 -10.56 0.05 -13.01
C GLU A 3 -10.33 -0.68 -11.68
N SER A 4 -11.37 -1.34 -11.17
CA SER A 4 -11.31 -2.26 -10.02
C SER A 4 -12.00 -3.58 -10.33
N GLU A 5 -11.42 -4.69 -9.87
CA GLU A 5 -12.01 -6.04 -9.89
C GLU A 5 -12.76 -6.40 -8.59
N GLU A 6 -12.86 -5.47 -7.64
CA GLU A 6 -13.52 -5.68 -6.35
C GLU A 6 -15.00 -5.98 -6.54
N PHE A 7 -15.40 -7.23 -6.34
CA PHE A 7 -16.80 -7.70 -6.45
C PHE A 7 -17.41 -7.51 -7.85
N GLY A 8 -16.58 -7.53 -8.89
CA GLY A 8 -16.99 -7.25 -10.27
C GLY A 8 -16.03 -6.26 -10.92
N ARG A 9 -16.27 -5.87 -12.18
CA ARG A 9 -15.48 -4.82 -12.84
C ARG A 9 -16.19 -3.48 -12.73
N TYR A 10 -15.50 -2.51 -12.17
CA TYR A 10 -16.03 -1.16 -11.95
C TYR A 10 -15.02 -0.10 -12.40
N GLU A 11 -15.54 0.98 -12.95
CA GLU A 11 -14.76 2.18 -13.26
C GLU A 11 -14.37 2.89 -11.95
N GLY A 12 -13.11 3.29 -11.84
CA GLY A 12 -12.61 4.07 -10.72
C GLY A 12 -12.52 5.57 -11.05
N LEU A 13 -12.12 6.39 -10.07
CA LEU A 13 -12.01 7.84 -10.24
C LEU A 13 -10.98 8.29 -11.30
N GLY A 14 -10.14 7.40 -11.81
CA GLY A 14 -9.23 7.72 -12.92
C GLY A 14 -8.06 8.66 -12.60
N PHE A 15 -7.87 9.11 -11.35
CA PHE A 15 -6.76 10.01 -10.98
C PHE A 15 -5.35 9.48 -11.29
N LEU A 16 -5.20 8.16 -11.27
CA LEU A 16 -3.98 7.44 -11.64
C LEU A 16 -4.36 6.28 -12.56
N PRO A 17 -3.63 6.02 -13.65
CA PRO A 17 -3.84 4.85 -14.50
C PRO A 17 -3.40 3.56 -13.78
N GLY A 18 -4.13 2.47 -14.03
CA GLY A 18 -3.89 1.16 -13.43
C GLY A 18 -5.12 0.56 -12.77
N LYS A 19 -4.95 -0.65 -12.24
CA LYS A 19 -6.06 -1.52 -11.85
C LYS A 19 -5.98 -1.94 -10.39
N VAL A 20 -7.13 -2.13 -9.76
CA VAL A 20 -7.22 -2.82 -8.47
C VAL A 20 -7.55 -4.29 -8.72
N VAL A 21 -6.61 -5.19 -8.44
CA VAL A 21 -6.68 -6.61 -8.84
C VAL A 21 -6.65 -7.52 -7.64
N ARG A 22 -7.26 -8.70 -7.75
CA ARG A 22 -7.29 -9.67 -6.65
C ARG A 22 -5.92 -10.34 -6.48
N PHE A 23 -5.54 -10.64 -5.23
CA PHE A 23 -4.45 -11.57 -4.96
C PHE A 23 -4.71 -12.93 -5.66
N PRO A 24 -3.74 -13.46 -6.44
CA PRO A 24 -3.86 -14.77 -7.05
C PRO A 24 -4.16 -15.89 -6.04
N ARG A 25 -4.83 -16.94 -6.49
CA ARG A 25 -4.95 -18.17 -5.68
C ARG A 25 -3.60 -18.90 -5.65
N GLY A 26 -3.30 -19.58 -4.55
CA GLY A 26 -2.09 -20.39 -4.43
C GLY A 26 -0.80 -19.60 -4.29
N LEU A 27 -0.87 -18.31 -3.93
CA LEU A 27 0.31 -17.51 -3.59
C LEU A 27 1.14 -18.24 -2.53
N SER A 28 2.45 -18.26 -2.73
CA SER A 28 3.39 -18.84 -1.77
C SER A 28 4.31 -17.77 -1.21
N GLY A 29 4.55 -17.81 0.09
CA GLY A 29 5.48 -16.90 0.76
C GLY A 29 6.24 -17.60 1.87
N PRO A 30 7.20 -16.90 2.49
CA PRO A 30 7.93 -17.43 3.63
C PRO A 30 6.97 -17.68 4.81
N SER A 31 7.08 -18.87 5.41
CA SER A 31 6.45 -19.24 6.68
C SER A 31 7.37 -18.91 7.86
N PRO A 32 6.86 -18.76 9.10
CA PRO A 32 7.70 -18.68 10.30
C PRO A 32 8.72 -19.83 10.43
N SER A 33 8.46 -20.99 9.80
CA SER A 33 9.39 -22.13 9.78
C SER A 33 10.48 -22.05 8.68
N GLY A 34 10.55 -20.94 7.93
CA GLY A 34 11.49 -20.76 6.81
C GLY A 34 11.12 -21.53 5.54
N LYS A 35 10.07 -22.37 5.56
CA LYS A 35 9.57 -23.08 4.38
C LYS A 35 8.56 -22.23 3.62
N LYS A 36 8.45 -22.44 2.29
CA LYS A 36 7.35 -21.84 1.52
C LYS A 36 6.03 -22.46 1.92
N SER A 37 5.04 -21.63 2.23
CA SER A 37 3.67 -22.05 2.48
C SER A 37 2.69 -21.23 1.66
N VAL A 38 1.52 -21.81 1.39
CA VAL A 38 0.41 -21.09 0.76
C VAL A 38 -0.04 -19.97 1.68
N LEU A 39 -0.07 -18.74 1.17
CA LEU A 39 -0.53 -17.56 1.85
C LEU A 39 -2.06 -17.51 1.85
N LYS A 40 -2.64 -17.02 2.96
CA LYS A 40 -4.08 -16.83 3.09
C LYS A 40 -4.49 -15.51 2.43
N VAL A 41 -5.69 -15.44 1.86
CA VAL A 41 -6.27 -14.17 1.38
C VAL A 41 -7.54 -13.93 2.19
N PRO A 42 -7.71 -12.76 2.84
CA PRO A 42 -6.96 -11.50 2.65
C PRO A 42 -5.53 -11.50 3.19
N HIS A 43 -4.67 -10.66 2.60
CA HIS A 43 -3.45 -10.19 3.25
C HIS A 43 -3.87 -9.43 4.51
N MET A 44 -3.60 -10.04 5.68
CA MET A 44 -4.05 -9.53 6.96
C MET A 44 -2.93 -9.62 7.99
N GLY A 45 -2.67 -8.51 8.66
CA GLY A 45 -1.66 -8.40 9.70
C GLY A 45 -0.63 -7.32 9.42
N TRP A 46 0.46 -7.38 10.17
CA TRP A 46 1.55 -6.43 10.08
C TRP A 46 2.53 -6.85 8.98
N ASN A 47 2.88 -5.94 8.07
CA ASN A 47 3.86 -6.20 7.02
C ASN A 47 4.79 -5.00 6.83
N GLN A 48 6.01 -5.26 6.41
CA GLN A 48 7.02 -4.23 6.19
C GLN A 48 6.75 -3.47 4.90
N VAL A 49 7.01 -2.17 4.96
CA VAL A 49 6.86 -1.27 3.82
C VAL A 49 8.23 -0.70 3.47
N ALA A 50 8.66 -0.95 2.23
CA ALA A 50 9.87 -0.39 1.65
C ALA A 50 9.54 0.90 0.89
N ARG A 51 10.27 1.98 1.16
CA ARG A 51 10.12 3.27 0.48
C ARG A 51 10.85 3.24 -0.86
N VAL A 52 10.16 3.73 -1.89
CA VAL A 52 10.70 3.84 -3.26
C VAL A 52 10.86 5.30 -3.67
N GLN A 53 9.91 6.16 -3.28
CA GLN A 53 9.91 7.59 -3.55
C GLN A 53 10.05 8.39 -2.26
N ASP A 54 10.72 9.54 -2.32
CA ASP A 54 10.65 10.54 -1.25
C ASP A 54 9.35 11.35 -1.38
N HIS A 55 8.29 10.89 -0.71
CA HIS A 55 7.04 11.65 -0.58
C HIS A 55 7.02 12.43 0.75
N PRO A 56 6.65 13.73 0.77
CA PRO A 56 6.74 14.57 1.98
C PRO A 56 6.08 13.98 3.23
N VAL A 57 4.91 13.34 3.09
CA VAL A 57 4.17 12.71 4.19
C VAL A 57 4.90 11.50 4.79
N LEU A 58 5.75 10.84 4.02
CA LEU A 58 6.48 9.64 4.44
C LEU A 58 7.88 9.96 4.98
N ARG A 59 8.29 11.25 4.99
CA ARG A 59 9.57 11.68 5.52
C ARG A 59 9.66 11.42 7.02
N GLY A 60 10.82 10.93 7.46
CA GLY A 60 11.07 10.59 8.85
C GLY A 60 10.48 9.25 9.30
N ILE A 61 9.75 8.54 8.43
CA ILE A 61 9.35 7.15 8.68
C ILE A 61 10.52 6.24 8.28
N PRO A 62 11.06 5.41 9.20
CA PRO A 62 12.13 4.48 8.86
C PRO A 62 11.74 3.51 7.74
N ASP A 63 12.69 3.17 6.88
CA ASP A 63 12.45 2.16 5.85
C ASP A 63 12.24 0.77 6.47
N GLY A 64 11.34 -0.03 5.89
CA GLY A 64 10.99 -1.35 6.45
C GLY A 64 10.08 -1.29 7.69
N THR A 65 9.49 -0.11 7.99
CA THR A 65 8.51 0.04 9.07
C THR A 65 7.29 -0.86 8.82
N TYR A 66 6.79 -1.47 9.89
CA TYR A 66 5.59 -2.30 9.85
C TYR A 66 4.32 -1.43 9.89
N PHE A 67 3.39 -1.74 8.98
CA PHE A 67 2.03 -1.19 8.99
C PHE A 67 1.00 -2.32 8.96
N TYR A 68 -0.22 -2.03 9.42
CA TYR A 68 -1.32 -3.00 9.46
C TYR A 68 -2.10 -3.01 8.14
N PHE A 69 -2.22 -4.20 7.55
CA PHE A 69 -2.95 -4.45 6.31
C PHE A 69 -4.16 -5.37 6.56
N VAL A 70 -5.23 -5.16 5.80
CA VAL A 70 -6.37 -6.08 5.69
C VAL A 70 -7.08 -5.90 4.35
N HIS A 71 -6.66 -6.66 3.32
CA HIS A 71 -7.23 -6.52 1.97
C HIS A 71 -7.07 -7.79 1.13
N SER A 72 -8.02 -8.04 0.22
CA SER A 72 -7.95 -9.16 -0.75
C SER A 72 -7.52 -8.73 -2.16
N TYR A 73 -7.51 -7.42 -2.40
CA TYR A 73 -7.17 -6.81 -3.68
C TYR A 73 -6.09 -5.76 -3.43
N TYR A 74 -5.24 -5.52 -4.42
CA TYR A 74 -4.17 -4.54 -4.33
C TYR A 74 -4.11 -3.73 -5.62
N VAL A 75 -3.53 -2.54 -5.53
CA VAL A 75 -3.38 -1.66 -6.69
C VAL A 75 -2.15 -2.07 -7.50
N SER A 76 -2.32 -2.17 -8.82
CA SER A 76 -1.29 -2.39 -9.82
C SER A 76 -1.26 -1.16 -10.73
N PRO A 77 -0.47 -0.13 -10.39
CA PRO A 77 -0.34 1.08 -11.20
C PRO A 77 0.31 0.74 -12.55
N GLU A 78 -0.17 1.36 -13.63
CA GLU A 78 0.49 1.25 -14.95
C GLU A 78 1.79 2.07 -15.00
N ASP A 79 1.82 3.20 -14.31
CA ASP A 79 2.99 4.05 -14.17
C ASP A 79 3.75 3.68 -12.88
N PRO A 80 4.96 3.09 -12.95
CA PRO A 80 5.71 2.74 -11.75
C PRO A 80 6.25 3.96 -11.00
N SER A 81 6.32 5.15 -11.63
CA SER A 81 6.85 6.36 -11.01
C SER A 81 5.96 6.93 -9.89
N VAL A 82 4.68 6.52 -9.85
CA VAL A 82 3.75 6.94 -8.79
C VAL A 82 3.80 6.04 -7.56
N VAL A 83 4.62 4.98 -7.57
CA VAL A 83 4.73 4.07 -6.43
C VAL A 83 5.63 4.68 -5.37
N ALA A 84 5.04 5.13 -4.27
CA ALA A 84 5.77 5.74 -3.16
C ALA A 84 6.40 4.68 -2.25
N CYS A 85 5.68 3.59 -2.02
CA CYS A 85 6.16 2.46 -1.23
C CYS A 85 5.71 1.13 -1.82
N ARG A 86 6.51 0.08 -1.56
CA ARG A 86 6.24 -1.30 -1.92
C ARG A 86 6.17 -2.19 -0.70
N THR A 87 5.44 -3.29 -0.82
CA THR A 87 5.47 -4.39 0.13
C THR A 87 5.29 -5.71 -0.63
N SER A 88 5.61 -6.82 0.02
CA SER A 88 5.52 -8.15 -0.57
C SER A 88 4.59 -9.05 0.22
N TYR A 89 3.66 -9.70 -0.48
CA TYR A 89 2.79 -10.75 0.05
C TYR A 89 2.55 -11.84 -1.01
N GLY A 90 3.58 -12.66 -1.25
CA GLY A 90 3.62 -13.63 -2.36
C GLY A 90 3.77 -13.00 -3.75
N VAL A 91 3.32 -11.75 -3.89
CA VAL A 91 3.60 -10.81 -4.98
C VAL A 91 4.03 -9.47 -4.39
N GLU A 92 4.83 -8.72 -5.14
CA GLU A 92 5.14 -7.33 -4.80
C GLU A 92 4.00 -6.42 -5.27
N PHE A 93 3.58 -5.46 -4.45
CA PHE A 93 2.55 -4.48 -4.80
C PHE A 93 2.81 -3.11 -4.16
N ALA A 94 2.10 -2.09 -4.64
CA ALA A 94 2.19 -0.74 -4.09
C ALA A 94 1.50 -0.67 -2.71
N ALA A 95 2.30 -0.49 -1.66
CA ALA A 95 1.81 -0.24 -0.30
C ALA A 95 1.34 1.22 -0.14
N ALA A 96 1.91 2.13 -0.92
CA ALA A 96 1.48 3.51 -1.05
C ALA A 96 1.79 4.03 -2.46
N VAL A 97 0.96 4.96 -2.93
CA VAL A 97 1.18 5.71 -4.17
C VAL A 97 1.17 7.20 -3.90
N GLY A 98 1.97 7.95 -4.66
CA GLY A 98 2.09 9.40 -4.53
C GLY A 98 2.34 10.09 -5.88
N LYS A 99 1.71 11.24 -6.09
CA LYS A 99 1.93 12.10 -7.27
C LYS A 99 1.54 13.54 -6.96
N GLY A 100 2.52 14.45 -6.91
CA GLY A 100 2.28 15.82 -6.48
C GLY A 100 1.78 15.87 -5.04
N ASN A 101 0.58 16.41 -4.81
CA ASN A 101 -0.08 16.46 -3.51
C ASN A 101 -0.92 15.21 -3.17
N LEU A 102 -1.06 14.28 -4.11
CA LEU A 102 -1.77 13.02 -3.87
C LEU A 102 -0.91 12.06 -3.06
N LEU A 103 -1.48 11.51 -1.99
CA LEU A 103 -1.01 10.31 -1.32
C LEU A 103 -2.18 9.36 -1.08
N ALA A 104 -1.99 8.08 -1.39
CA ALA A 104 -2.89 7.02 -0.96
C ALA A 104 -2.09 5.84 -0.41
N VAL A 105 -2.60 5.21 0.65
CA VAL A 105 -1.97 4.08 1.33
C VAL A 105 -2.90 2.88 1.32
N GLN A 106 -2.35 1.68 1.13
CA GLN A 106 -3.08 0.42 1.17
C GLN A 106 -3.21 -0.13 2.60
N PHE A 107 -2.26 0.19 3.46
CA PHE A 107 -2.34 -0.10 4.89
C PHE A 107 -3.25 0.89 5.62
N HIS A 108 -3.62 0.55 6.85
CA HIS A 108 -4.46 1.35 7.72
C HIS A 108 -3.61 2.19 8.69
N PRO A 109 -3.29 3.46 8.39
CA PRO A 109 -2.48 4.28 9.30
C PRO A 109 -3.15 4.46 10.66
N GLU A 110 -4.48 4.53 10.73
CA GLU A 110 -5.23 4.60 11.99
C GLU A 110 -5.12 3.33 12.85
N LYS A 111 -4.75 2.19 12.25
CA LYS A 111 -4.52 0.91 12.96
C LYS A 111 -3.05 0.55 13.14
N SER A 112 -2.14 1.42 12.68
CA SER A 112 -0.69 1.15 12.64
C SER A 112 0.10 1.82 13.77
N GLN A 113 -0.55 2.08 14.92
CA GLN A 113 0.06 2.63 16.13
C GLN A 113 0.90 3.90 15.87
N ALA A 114 2.07 4.04 16.49
CA ALA A 114 2.94 5.21 16.39
C ALA A 114 3.38 5.50 14.95
N ALA A 115 3.69 4.46 14.16
CA ALA A 115 4.05 4.60 12.75
C ALA A 115 2.90 5.19 11.94
N GLY A 116 1.69 4.68 12.17
CA GLY A 116 0.46 5.19 11.57
C GLY A 116 0.13 6.63 11.96
N LEU A 117 0.27 6.98 13.24
CA LEU A 117 0.12 8.35 13.73
C LEU A 117 1.13 9.30 13.10
N ALA A 118 2.37 8.87 12.85
CA ALA A 118 3.38 9.67 12.16
C ALA A 118 2.98 9.99 10.72
N VAL A 119 2.39 9.04 9.98
CA VAL A 119 1.81 9.26 8.65
C VAL A 119 0.70 10.31 8.72
N LEU A 120 -0.28 10.12 9.61
CA LEU A 120 -1.44 11.02 9.74
C LEU A 120 -1.03 12.44 10.15
N SER A 121 -0.07 12.56 11.08
CA SER A 121 0.48 13.85 11.51
C SER A 121 1.18 14.58 10.35
N SER A 122 1.97 13.85 9.56
CA SER A 122 2.66 14.40 8.39
C SER A 122 1.70 14.79 7.27
N PHE A 123 0.63 14.00 7.05
CA PHE A 123 -0.45 14.37 6.13
C PHE A 123 -1.17 15.63 6.59
N GLY A 124 -1.51 15.73 7.88
CA GLY A 124 -2.14 16.92 8.44
C GLY A 124 -1.27 18.19 8.33
N ARG A 125 0.05 18.06 8.40
CA ARG A 125 0.98 19.18 8.11
C ARG A 125 0.91 19.60 6.64
N LEU A 126 1.00 18.64 5.71
CA LEU A 126 0.91 18.91 4.28
C LEU A 126 -0.38 19.65 3.91
N CYS A 127 -1.52 19.24 4.48
CA CYS A 127 -2.80 19.92 4.24
C CYS A 127 -2.83 21.37 4.74
N ARG A 128 -2.13 21.68 5.84
CA ARG A 128 -2.05 23.06 6.36
C ARG A 128 -1.14 23.95 5.53
N GLU A 129 -0.11 23.39 4.92
CA GLU A 129 0.83 24.14 4.07
C GLU A 129 0.24 24.43 2.68
N ALA A 130 -0.74 23.64 2.24
CA ALA A 130 -1.42 23.80 0.96
C ALA A 130 -2.67 24.71 1.01
N ALA A 131 -3.07 25.19 2.19
CA ALA A 131 -4.22 26.05 2.43
C ALA A 131 -3.81 27.53 2.50
#